data_AF-A0A356MLX9-F1
#
_entry.id   AF-A0A356MLX9-F1
#
_cell.length_a   1.000
_cell.length_b   1.000
_cell.length_c   1.000
_cell.angle_alpha   90.00
_cell.angle_beta   90.00
_cell.angle_gamma   90.00
#
_symmetry.space_group_name_H-M   'P 1'
#
loop_
_entity.id
_entity.type
_entity.pdbx_description
1 polymer ?
#
loop_
_entity_poly.entity_id
_entity_poly.type
_entity_poly.pdbx_seq_one_letter_code
_entity_poly.pdbx_strand_id
1 'polypeptide(L)'
;MNKMKKMDLVKLNNSIPYKKYNLTDDMHGIVVNTNYDNIDVLFFNPNNVGDYAVVRIKISDLILEKEKLPPELENELLSKLDIIISNSKNEIEPTTIKEYAVVELIVEDEKYSKYGIHKGDKGCVMDNNAIQDCIEVDFSGINKNGDFYGDCISVKIKDLKVIK
;
A
#
# COMPACT_ATOMS: atom_id res chain seq x y z
N MET A 1 21.29 -13.20 -22.51
CA MET A 1 20.39 -12.69 -21.46
C MET A 1 19.13 -13.55 -21.50
N ASN A 2 18.71 -14.16 -20.39
CA ASN A 2 17.42 -14.86 -20.36
C ASN A 2 16.32 -13.82 -20.61
N LYS A 3 15.45 -14.10 -21.58
CA LYS A 3 14.32 -13.22 -21.89
C LYS A 3 13.31 -13.31 -20.75
N MET A 4 13.05 -12.18 -20.08
CA MET A 4 11.99 -12.07 -19.07
C MET A 4 10.63 -12.40 -19.71
N LYS A 5 9.80 -13.10 -18.95
CA LYS A 5 8.47 -13.57 -19.33
C LYS A 5 7.44 -13.09 -18.33
N LYS A 6 6.16 -13.14 -18.72
CA LYS A 6 5.04 -12.93 -17.82
C LYS A 6 5.16 -13.87 -16.60
N MET A 7 4.86 -13.34 -15.42
CA MET A 7 4.98 -13.97 -14.10
C MET A 7 6.40 -14.18 -13.58
N ASP A 8 7.44 -13.74 -14.31
CA ASP A 8 8.79 -13.70 -13.74
C ASP A 8 8.86 -12.69 -12.59
N LEU A 9 9.58 -13.06 -11.53
CA LEU A 9 9.96 -12.15 -10.47
C LEU A 9 11.15 -11.31 -10.93
N VAL A 10 11.06 -10.01 -10.72
CA VAL A 10 12.11 -9.05 -11.08
C VAL A 10 12.38 -8.10 -9.93
N LYS A 11 13.54 -7.46 -9.99
CA LYS A 11 13.95 -6.42 -9.06
C LYS A 11 14.46 -5.20 -9.81
N LEU A 12 14.05 -4.02 -9.35
CA LEU A 12 14.49 -2.75 -9.93
C LEU A 12 15.93 -2.45 -9.54
N ASN A 13 16.80 -2.22 -10.52
CA ASN A 13 18.23 -1.93 -10.29
C ASN A 13 18.59 -0.44 -10.49
N ASN A 14 17.66 0.35 -11.04
CA ASN A 14 17.84 1.76 -11.36
C ASN A 14 16.50 2.50 -11.26
N SER A 15 16.23 3.06 -10.09
CA SER A 15 15.00 3.79 -9.77
C SER A 15 14.99 5.23 -10.26
N ILE A 16 16.13 5.80 -10.70
CA ILE A 16 16.24 7.23 -11.05
C ILE A 16 15.15 7.69 -12.04
N PRO A 17 14.85 6.98 -13.15
CA PRO A 17 13.80 7.38 -14.09
C PRO A 17 12.37 7.24 -13.54
N TYR A 18 12.22 6.45 -12.47
CA TYR A 18 10.95 5.98 -11.93
C TYR A 18 10.60 6.58 -10.57
N LYS A 19 11.41 7.53 -10.06
CA LYS A 19 11.13 8.26 -8.81
C LYS A 19 9.76 8.91 -8.77
N LYS A 20 9.26 9.39 -9.92
CA LYS A 20 7.92 9.97 -10.04
C LYS A 20 6.80 8.96 -9.77
N TYR A 21 7.09 7.66 -9.81
CA TYR A 21 6.16 6.58 -9.49
C TYR A 21 6.38 6.01 -8.08
N ASN A 22 7.24 6.67 -7.29
CA ASN A 22 7.69 6.25 -5.95
C ASN A 22 8.32 4.84 -5.89
N LEU A 23 8.93 4.40 -6.98
CA LEU A 23 9.74 3.17 -6.97
C LEU A 23 11.14 3.46 -6.42
N THR A 24 11.70 2.51 -5.68
CA THR A 24 13.06 2.57 -5.13
C THR A 24 13.92 1.44 -5.69
N ASP A 25 15.25 1.59 -5.59
CA ASP A 25 16.15 0.48 -5.89
C ASP A 25 15.81 -0.73 -5.00
N ASP A 26 16.09 -1.92 -5.52
CA ASP A 26 15.80 -3.21 -4.90
C ASP A 26 14.30 -3.53 -4.68
N MET A 27 13.39 -2.70 -5.18
CA MET A 27 11.96 -3.00 -5.14
C MET A 27 11.64 -4.21 -6.05
N HIS A 28 10.98 -5.21 -5.47
CA HIS A 28 10.58 -6.41 -6.18
C HIS A 28 9.23 -6.22 -6.89
N GLY A 29 9.08 -6.85 -8.04
CA GLY A 29 7.85 -6.83 -8.81
C GLY A 29 7.63 -8.09 -9.63
N ILE A 30 6.45 -8.18 -10.22
CA ILE A 30 6.02 -9.31 -11.05
C ILE A 30 5.79 -8.80 -12.47
N VAL A 31 6.40 -9.45 -13.46
CA VAL A 31 6.18 -9.08 -14.87
C VAL A 31 4.75 -9.42 -15.28
N VAL A 32 3.94 -8.42 -15.62
CA VAL A 32 2.55 -8.62 -16.04
C VAL A 32 2.36 -8.53 -17.56
N ASN A 33 3.23 -7.80 -18.24
CA ASN A 33 3.24 -7.72 -19.70
C ASN A 33 4.66 -7.46 -20.23
N THR A 34 4.95 -7.96 -21.43
CA THR A 34 6.28 -7.87 -22.05
C THR A 34 6.17 -7.20 -23.41
N ASN A 35 6.90 -6.09 -23.61
CA ASN A 35 7.08 -5.43 -24.90
C ASN A 35 8.58 -5.43 -25.27
N TYR A 36 8.93 -5.01 -26.50
CA TYR A 36 10.30 -5.08 -27.03
C TYR A 36 11.39 -4.58 -26.07
N ASP A 37 11.33 -3.29 -25.70
CA ASP A 37 12.35 -2.65 -24.85
C ASP A 37 11.86 -2.34 -23.43
N ASN A 38 10.56 -2.49 -23.20
CA ASN A 38 9.90 -2.15 -21.93
C ASN A 38 9.00 -3.29 -21.48
N ILE A 39 8.85 -3.42 -20.18
CA ILE A 39 8.03 -4.44 -19.53
C ILE A 39 7.11 -3.72 -18.55
N ASP A 40 5.84 -4.11 -18.51
CA ASP A 40 4.92 -3.62 -17.49
C ASP A 40 5.07 -4.54 -16.27
N VAL A 41 5.40 -3.96 -15.11
CA VAL A 41 5.74 -4.67 -13.88
C VAL A 41 4.78 -4.24 -12.77
N LEU A 42 4.19 -5.21 -12.10
CA LEU A 42 3.37 -5.03 -10.90
C LEU A 42 4.27 -4.88 -9.68
N PHE A 43 4.18 -3.74 -9.00
CA PHE A 43 4.85 -3.46 -7.73
C PHE A 43 3.81 -3.32 -6.62
N PHE A 44 4.11 -3.87 -5.44
CA PHE A 44 3.26 -3.75 -4.26
C PHE A 44 3.73 -2.58 -3.38
N ASN A 45 2.80 -1.87 -2.75
CA ASN A 45 3.14 -0.79 -1.83
C ASN A 45 3.71 -1.39 -0.53
N PRO A 46 4.96 -1.07 -0.13
CA PRO A 46 5.56 -1.64 1.07
C PRO A 46 4.89 -1.17 2.36
N ASN A 47 4.20 -0.02 2.32
CA ASN A 47 3.57 0.59 3.50
C ASN A 47 2.03 0.56 3.43
N ASN A 48 1.44 -0.11 2.43
CA ASN A 48 -0.02 -0.24 2.30
C ASN A 48 -0.39 -1.58 1.68
N VAL A 49 -0.64 -2.58 2.52
CA VAL A 49 -0.95 -3.93 2.08
C VAL A 49 -2.27 -3.92 1.28
N GLY A 50 -2.22 -4.47 0.07
CA GLY A 50 -3.34 -4.48 -0.87
C GLY A 50 -3.30 -3.34 -1.90
N ASP A 51 -2.44 -2.34 -1.72
CA ASP A 51 -2.17 -1.31 -2.71
C ASP A 51 -1.03 -1.73 -3.65
N TYR A 52 -1.14 -1.38 -4.92
CA TYR A 52 -0.19 -1.77 -5.97
C TYR A 52 -0.25 -0.82 -7.16
N ALA A 53 0.83 -0.82 -7.94
CA ALA A 53 0.92 -0.09 -9.19
C ALA A 53 1.49 -0.99 -10.30
N VAL A 54 1.04 -0.75 -11.54
CA VAL A 54 1.67 -1.34 -12.72
C VAL A 54 2.44 -0.25 -13.44
N VAL A 55 3.75 -0.40 -13.49
CA VAL A 55 4.66 0.62 -14.04
C VAL A 55 5.42 0.02 -15.21
N ARG A 56 5.57 0.81 -16.29
CA ARG A 56 6.38 0.45 -17.45
C ARG A 56 7.84 0.75 -17.20
N ILE A 57 8.67 -0.29 -17.18
CA ILE A 57 10.10 -0.25 -16.87
C ILE A 57 10.92 -0.73 -18.07
N LYS A 58 12.07 -0.11 -18.32
CA LYS A 58 13.04 -0.60 -19.32
C LYS A 58 13.65 -1.91 -18.85
N ILE A 59 13.85 -2.86 -19.77
CA ILE A 59 14.45 -4.16 -19.46
C ILE A 59 15.85 -4.01 -18.82
N SER A 60 16.63 -3.02 -19.26
CA SER A 60 17.97 -2.74 -18.72
C SER A 60 17.96 -2.33 -17.25
N ASP A 61 16.84 -1.80 -16.77
CA ASP A 61 16.69 -1.33 -15.39
C ASP A 61 16.17 -2.43 -14.45
N LEU A 62 16.02 -3.66 -14.94
CA LEU A 62 15.50 -4.81 -14.20
C LEU A 62 16.54 -5.92 -14.09
N ILE A 63 16.53 -6.60 -12.95
CA ILE A 63 17.24 -7.86 -12.72
C ILE A 63 16.20 -8.96 -12.59
N LEU A 64 16.39 -10.07 -13.31
CA LEU A 64 15.56 -11.27 -13.18
C LEU A 64 15.97 -12.01 -11.90
N GLU A 65 15.00 -12.29 -11.04
CA GLU A 65 15.22 -13.08 -9.82
C GLU A 65 15.33 -14.57 -10.12
N LYS A 66 16.00 -15.32 -9.23
CA LYS A 66 16.16 -16.77 -9.37
C LYS A 66 14.91 -17.52 -8.89
N GLU A 67 14.26 -16.95 -7.91
CA GLU A 67 13.02 -17.38 -7.30
C GLU A 67 11.87 -17.27 -8.30
N LYS A 68 10.87 -18.14 -8.11
CA LYS A 68 9.67 -18.16 -8.94
C LYS A 68 8.45 -18.09 -8.05
N LEU A 69 7.36 -17.57 -8.60
CA LEU A 69 6.06 -17.66 -7.95
C LEU A 69 5.69 -19.14 -7.73
N PRO A 70 5.15 -19.49 -6.55
CA PRO A 70 4.46 -20.75 -6.36
C PRO A 70 3.36 -20.92 -7.42
N PRO A 71 3.16 -22.13 -7.99
CA PRO A 71 2.17 -22.36 -9.04
C PRO A 71 0.76 -21.92 -8.67
N GLU A 72 0.38 -22.03 -7.40
CA GLU A 72 -0.93 -21.61 -6.89
C GLU A 72 -1.13 -20.09 -7.03
N LEU A 73 -0.11 -19.31 -6.65
CA LEU A 73 -0.13 -17.85 -6.76
C LEU A 73 -0.04 -17.39 -8.22
N GLU A 74 0.77 -18.07 -9.03
CA GLU A 74 0.85 -17.79 -10.47
C GLU A 74 -0.51 -17.97 -11.14
N ASN A 75 -1.19 -19.09 -10.89
CA ASN A 75 -2.52 -19.37 -11.43
C ASN A 75 -3.57 -18.37 -10.93
N GLU A 76 -3.55 -18.01 -9.65
CA GLU A 76 -4.45 -17.01 -9.09
C GLU A 76 -4.25 -15.64 -9.78
N LEU A 77 -3.00 -15.18 -9.86
CA LEU A 77 -2.65 -13.90 -10.50
C LEU A 77 -3.06 -13.89 -11.97
N LEU A 78 -2.78 -14.96 -12.72
CA LEU A 78 -3.18 -15.08 -14.12
C LEU A 78 -4.70 -15.01 -14.30
N SER A 79 -5.47 -15.65 -13.41
CA SER A 79 -6.95 -15.65 -13.48
C SER A 79 -7.58 -14.26 -13.25
N LYS A 80 -6.86 -13.37 -12.57
CA LYS A 80 -7.33 -12.01 -12.20
C LYS A 80 -6.56 -10.91 -12.93
N LEU A 81 -5.64 -11.26 -13.83
CA LEU A 81 -4.63 -10.34 -14.35
C LEU A 81 -5.24 -9.13 -15.06
N ASP A 82 -6.26 -9.34 -15.89
CA ASP A 82 -6.91 -8.25 -16.62
C ASP A 82 -7.58 -7.24 -15.67
N ILE A 83 -8.18 -7.73 -14.58
CA ILE A 83 -8.80 -6.90 -13.53
C ILE A 83 -7.72 -6.14 -12.75
N ILE A 84 -6.62 -6.80 -12.42
CA ILE A 84 -5.47 -6.19 -11.74
C ILE A 84 -4.91 -5.04 -12.60
N ILE A 85 -4.69 -5.28 -13.88
CA ILE A 85 -4.16 -4.26 -14.80
C ILE A 85 -5.17 -3.12 -14.97
N SER A 86 -6.47 -3.41 -15.15
CA SER A 86 -7.48 -2.37 -15.35
C SER A 86 -7.66 -1.44 -14.14
N ASN A 87 -7.45 -1.97 -12.93
CA ASN A 87 -7.61 -1.23 -11.68
C ASN A 87 -6.28 -0.67 -11.16
N SER A 88 -5.16 -0.97 -11.82
CA SER A 88 -3.84 -0.58 -11.34
C SER A 88 -3.66 0.94 -11.35
N LYS A 89 -3.03 1.45 -10.29
CA LYS A 89 -2.44 2.78 -10.29
C LYS A 89 -1.19 2.78 -11.18
N ASN A 90 -0.77 3.97 -11.59
CA ASN A 90 0.49 4.19 -12.30
C ASN A 90 1.66 4.52 -11.35
N GLU A 91 1.40 4.73 -10.06
CA GLU A 91 2.39 5.04 -9.03
C GLU A 91 2.01 4.43 -7.68
N ILE A 92 3.01 4.17 -6.84
CA ILE A 92 2.80 3.76 -5.45
C ILE A 92 2.58 5.01 -4.61
N GLU A 93 1.43 5.14 -3.94
CA GLU A 93 1.17 6.32 -3.12
C GLU A 93 1.79 6.12 -1.72
N PRO A 94 2.69 7.01 -1.27
CA PRO A 94 3.23 6.92 0.07
C PRO A 94 2.14 7.23 1.11
N THR A 95 2.18 6.54 2.25
CA THR A 95 1.30 6.87 3.38
C THR A 95 1.61 8.30 3.85
N THR A 96 0.58 9.15 3.87
CA THR A 96 0.72 10.58 4.21
C THR A 96 0.75 10.84 5.71
N ILE A 97 0.35 9.85 6.51
CA ILE A 97 0.24 9.92 7.96
C ILE A 97 1.45 9.23 8.58
N LYS A 98 2.14 9.92 9.49
CA LYS A 98 3.30 9.38 10.21
C LYS A 98 2.88 8.62 11.46
N GLU A 99 3.74 7.69 11.88
CA GLU A 99 3.66 7.06 13.19
C GLU A 99 3.63 8.14 14.29
N TYR A 100 2.81 7.93 15.32
CA TYR A 100 2.55 8.86 16.42
C TYR A 100 1.99 10.23 16.01
N ALA A 101 1.55 10.40 14.76
CA ALA A 101 0.83 11.60 14.38
C ALA A 101 -0.50 11.65 15.14
N VAL A 102 -0.83 12.81 15.70
CA VAL A 102 -2.15 13.05 16.25
C VAL A 102 -3.11 13.34 15.10
N VAL A 103 -4.25 12.66 15.11
CA VAL A 103 -5.27 12.77 14.07
C VAL A 103 -6.64 13.07 14.69
N GLU A 104 -7.52 13.67 13.91
CA GLU A 104 -8.92 13.89 14.23
C GLU A 104 -9.80 13.11 13.25
N LEU A 105 -10.80 12.38 13.75
CA LEU A 105 -11.80 11.73 12.90
C LEU A 105 -12.74 12.79 12.31
N ILE A 106 -12.84 12.90 10.98
CA ILE A 106 -13.60 13.99 10.34
C ILE A 106 -15.01 13.59 9.88
N VAL A 107 -15.36 12.32 10.00
CA VAL A 107 -16.64 11.75 9.58
C VAL A 107 -17.39 11.17 10.78
N GLU A 108 -18.72 11.22 10.74
CA GLU A 108 -19.57 10.47 11.66
C GLU A 108 -20.06 9.23 10.90
N ASP A 109 -19.69 8.04 11.38
CA ASP A 109 -20.00 6.77 10.70
C ASP A 109 -20.19 5.65 11.74
N GLU A 110 -21.22 4.82 11.54
CA GLU A 110 -21.58 3.71 12.43
C GLU A 110 -20.43 2.70 12.63
N LYS A 111 -19.56 2.54 11.62
CA LYS A 111 -18.39 1.66 11.73
C LYS A 111 -17.42 2.11 12.83
N TYR A 112 -17.42 3.40 13.19
CA TYR A 112 -16.57 3.98 14.22
C TYR A 112 -17.33 4.19 15.54
N SER A 113 -18.56 4.70 15.46
CA SER A 113 -19.35 5.02 16.66
C SER A 113 -19.78 3.80 17.46
N LYS A 114 -19.81 2.60 16.86
CA LYS A 114 -19.97 1.33 17.60
C LYS A 114 -18.85 1.06 18.62
N TYR A 115 -17.70 1.73 18.48
CA TYR A 115 -16.59 1.72 19.43
C TYR A 115 -16.58 2.96 20.35
N GLY A 116 -17.64 3.77 20.31
CA GLY A 116 -17.73 5.03 21.04
C GLY A 116 -16.88 6.16 20.47
N ILE A 117 -16.38 6.02 19.23
CA ILE A 117 -15.55 7.01 18.54
C ILE A 117 -16.41 7.80 17.56
N HIS A 118 -16.42 9.12 17.73
CA HIS A 118 -17.28 10.05 17.02
C HIS A 118 -16.48 11.09 16.23
N LYS A 119 -17.17 11.79 15.33
CA LYS A 119 -16.56 12.90 14.60
C LYS A 119 -16.00 13.95 15.56
N GLY A 120 -14.75 14.34 15.36
CA GLY A 120 -14.02 15.29 16.19
C GLY A 120 -13.16 14.64 17.27
N ASP A 121 -13.30 13.33 17.50
CA ASP A 121 -12.44 12.61 18.42
C ASP A 121 -11.00 12.59 17.89
N LYS A 122 -10.07 12.72 18.84
CA LYS A 122 -8.64 12.76 18.57
C LYS A 122 -8.02 11.43 18.95
N GLY A 123 -7.17 10.92 18.07
CA GLY A 123 -6.41 9.71 18.30
C GLY A 123 -4.94 9.88 17.94
N CYS A 124 -4.14 8.89 18.32
CA CYS A 124 -2.74 8.78 17.98
C CYS A 124 -2.56 7.64 16.99
N VAL A 125 -1.81 7.85 15.92
CA VAL A 125 -1.48 6.79 14.95
C VAL A 125 -0.44 5.85 15.56
N MET A 126 -0.70 4.54 15.53
CA MET A 126 0.19 3.55 16.15
C MET A 126 1.34 3.12 15.23
N ASP A 127 1.07 2.98 13.93
CA ASP A 127 2.03 2.59 12.89
C ASP A 127 1.69 3.33 11.60
N ASN A 128 2.68 3.67 10.77
CA ASN A 128 2.49 4.28 9.46
C ASN A 128 2.27 3.27 8.31
N ASN A 129 2.24 1.97 8.62
CA ASN A 129 1.77 0.94 7.70
C ASN A 129 0.24 0.90 7.66
N ALA A 130 -0.29 0.75 6.45
CA ALA A 130 -1.72 0.64 6.19
C ALA A 130 -2.08 -0.74 5.62
N ILE A 131 -3.36 -1.08 5.73
CA ILE A 131 -3.96 -2.24 5.07
C ILE A 131 -5.23 -1.73 4.37
N GLN A 132 -5.28 -1.82 3.05
CA GLN A 132 -6.41 -1.33 2.24
C GLN A 132 -6.79 0.12 2.59
N ASP A 133 -5.79 1.01 2.63
CA ASP A 133 -5.93 2.42 3.00
C ASP A 133 -6.46 2.66 4.43
N CYS A 134 -6.41 1.65 5.31
CA CYS A 134 -6.75 1.79 6.72
C CYS A 134 -5.49 1.77 7.58
N ILE A 135 -5.40 2.70 8.52
CA ILE A 135 -4.29 2.85 9.46
C ILE A 135 -4.80 2.63 10.89
N GLU A 136 -3.98 2.07 11.76
CA GLU A 136 -4.34 1.85 13.17
C GLU A 136 -4.20 3.14 13.98
N VAL A 137 -5.27 3.49 14.70
CA VAL A 137 -5.34 4.69 15.51
C VAL A 137 -5.90 4.35 16.88
N ASP A 138 -5.17 4.74 17.91
CA ASP A 138 -5.61 4.66 19.30
C ASP A 138 -6.38 5.94 19.66
N PHE A 139 -7.68 5.80 19.88
CA PHE A 139 -8.55 6.85 20.40
C PHE A 139 -8.76 6.74 21.91
N SER A 140 -8.03 5.84 22.57
CA SER A 140 -8.23 5.60 23.98
C SER A 140 -7.74 6.75 24.86
N GLY A 141 -8.39 6.89 26.00
CA GLY A 141 -8.07 7.92 26.96
C GLY A 141 -8.64 7.62 28.33
N ILE A 142 -8.28 8.47 29.29
CA ILE A 142 -8.80 8.44 30.66
C ILE A 142 -9.65 9.69 30.84
N ASN A 143 -10.92 9.52 31.21
CA ASN A 143 -11.82 10.64 31.45
C ASN A 143 -11.53 11.30 32.83
N LYS A 144 -12.25 12.37 33.16
CA LYS A 144 -12.07 13.10 34.43
C LYS A 144 -12.38 12.28 35.68
N ASN A 145 -13.15 11.20 35.53
CA ASN A 145 -13.52 10.30 36.62
C ASN A 145 -12.49 9.17 36.80
N GLY A 146 -11.48 9.08 35.92
CA GLY A 146 -10.51 7.99 35.91
C GLY A 146 -10.93 6.77 35.11
N ASP A 147 -12.07 6.83 34.40
CA ASP A 147 -12.52 5.70 33.58
C ASP A 147 -11.82 5.72 32.23
N PHE A 148 -11.44 4.53 31.77
CA PHE A 148 -10.95 4.31 30.42
C PHE A 148 -12.10 4.39 29.41
N TYR A 149 -11.85 5.03 28.27
CA TYR A 149 -12.77 5.08 27.13
C TYR A 149 -12.00 4.98 25.82
N GLY A 150 -12.72 4.76 24.72
CA GLY A 150 -12.17 4.63 23.38
C GLY A 150 -11.64 3.22 23.11
N ASP A 151 -11.06 3.05 21.93
CA ASP A 151 -10.50 1.78 21.46
C ASP A 151 -9.39 2.08 20.43
N CYS A 152 -8.55 1.08 20.17
CA CYS A 152 -7.56 1.10 19.10
C CYS A 152 -8.15 0.40 17.88
N ILE A 153 -8.40 1.17 16.81
CA ILE A 153 -9.14 0.66 15.65
C ILE A 153 -8.48 1.04 14.33
N SER A 154 -8.77 0.25 13.28
CA SER A 154 -8.39 0.59 11.92
C SER A 154 -9.34 1.66 11.34
N VAL A 155 -8.79 2.78 10.89
CA VAL A 155 -9.54 3.90 10.31
C VAL A 155 -9.06 4.19 8.90
N LYS A 156 -9.98 4.50 7.98
CA LYS A 156 -9.60 4.87 6.61
C LYS A 156 -8.80 6.16 6.66
N ILE A 157 -7.66 6.22 5.98
CA ILE A 157 -6.78 7.40 5.96
C ILE A 157 -7.54 8.66 5.54
N LYS A 158 -8.45 8.55 4.56
CA LYS A 158 -9.27 9.67 4.08
C LYS A 158 -10.28 10.21 5.10
N ASP A 159 -10.62 9.41 6.12
CA ASP A 159 -11.56 9.77 7.19
C ASP A 159 -10.82 10.45 8.37
N LEU A 160 -9.50 10.62 8.26
CA LEU A 160 -8.64 11.26 9.25
C LEU A 160 -8.09 12.58 8.75
N LYS A 161 -7.86 13.50 9.69
CA LYS A 161 -7.08 14.72 9.47
C LYS A 161 -5.95 14.77 10.49
N VAL A 162 -4.71 14.85 10.00
CA VAL A 162 -3.54 15.09 10.87
C VAL A 162 -3.65 16.48 11.49
N ILE A 163 -3.49 16.55 12.81
CA ILE A 163 -3.50 17.79 13.59
C ILE A 163 -2.11 18.06 14.18
N LYS A 164 -1.76 19.34 14.32
CA LYS A 164 -0.48 19.81 14.87
C LYS A 164 -0.62 20.16 16.34
#